data_AF-A0AAD5THE6-F1
#
_entry.id   AF-A0AAD5THE6-F1
#
_cell.length_a   1.000
_cell.length_b   1.000
_cell.length_c   1.000
_cell.angle_alpha   90.00
_cell.angle_beta   90.00
_cell.angle_gamma   90.00
#
_symmetry.space_group_name_H-M   'P 1'
#
loop_
_entity.id
_entity.type
_entity.pdbx_description
1 polymer ?
#
loop_
_entity_poly.entity_id
_entity_poly.type
_entity_poly.pdbx_seq_one_letter_code
_entity_poly.pdbx_strand_id
1 'polypeptide(L)'
;MASDSLSVFSWVTLVCFVVVIVLCIRPISLPLRVPVGKKTWHVALDLATAPVLGVLFLLATNSIGGQVVADGFLGSPDSIQPFSVVILVFALAYICISIDVTGFFEFVAFQVALRGGTNGKRLFLYLFLLSTVMTIFTSNDVVVLTVTPIVCYLTEETKTKRTAYLLSTFIACNIASMALYIGNPTNIVVAQAYEINFIQYSAWMLLPTAVSLIIAYIMCWFVLLPDIPTELPSPPPNAAQRYRIRRKWGAAIGCTVLLVCLIALMVVPIFAHVPVWELTLPFAVVMIVKDVILDVWVDRQSKGQTIEGAALEMAQRGPNGSSGQGLIAYIPGDQSREDVQIFEVPPSNFHTTNHTSHTEHAPAESIQDRRGAPILEEFPPDECRRSVASKPSSLSSEDSDSPSSRILPTVMMITRRLPWKLVPFSFGMFMLCEALSANGWVALLAKVMARTSVGGHMLPIVFFTGVITTLACNIMNNLPMAILFARVFEHPEFEATAQSVIGGGDVAATATTVDALRRGGMFALIVGSNLGANLTFIGSLAGLMWADLLRKRDVVISQTNFLKKCVLITPVVLVGTLAVLIAEFVVQRYYV
;
A
#
# COMPACT_ATOMS: atom_id res chain seq x y z
N MET A 1 -21.00 -2.46 44.32
CA MET A 1 -22.00 -2.29 43.25
C MET A 1 -22.00 -0.82 42.84
N ALA A 2 -21.01 -0.38 42.08
CA ALA A 2 -21.08 0.89 41.36
C ALA A 2 -21.89 0.60 40.08
N SER A 3 -22.85 1.45 39.78
CA SER A 3 -23.83 1.27 38.70
C SER A 3 -23.16 0.93 37.36
N ASP A 4 -23.48 -0.23 36.79
CA ASP A 4 -23.18 -0.64 35.39
C ASP A 4 -23.85 0.30 34.35
N SER A 5 -24.35 1.47 34.74
CA SER A 5 -25.03 2.41 33.86
C SER A 5 -24.01 3.32 33.16
N LEU A 6 -23.90 3.15 31.85
CA LEU A 6 -23.14 4.04 30.98
C LEU A 6 -23.63 5.49 31.11
N SER A 7 -22.69 6.42 31.24
CA SER A 7 -22.99 7.85 31.38
C SER A 7 -23.40 8.48 30.04
N VAL A 8 -23.92 9.70 30.06
CA VAL A 8 -24.16 10.49 28.84
C VAL A 8 -22.87 10.66 28.04
N PHE A 9 -21.74 10.91 28.71
CA PHE A 9 -20.42 11.02 28.07
C PHE A 9 -20.00 9.73 27.39
N SER A 10 -20.35 8.57 27.96
CA SER A 10 -20.14 7.28 27.31
C SER A 10 -20.87 7.20 25.97
N TRP A 11 -22.12 7.62 25.91
CA TRP A 11 -22.89 7.63 24.66
C TRP A 11 -22.37 8.66 23.65
N VAL A 12 -21.98 9.87 24.11
CA VAL A 12 -21.35 10.88 23.24
C VAL A 12 -20.08 10.33 22.59
N THR A 13 -19.22 9.67 23.38
CA THR A 13 -18.00 9.03 22.86
C THR A 13 -18.30 7.95 21.83
N LEU A 14 -19.29 7.08 22.08
CA LEU A 14 -19.68 6.05 21.10
C LEU A 14 -20.22 6.67 19.81
N VAL A 15 -21.12 7.64 19.90
CA VAL A 15 -21.68 8.32 18.72
C VAL A 15 -20.57 9.01 17.92
N CYS A 16 -19.66 9.72 18.59
CA CYS A 16 -18.50 10.33 17.94
C CYS A 16 -17.63 9.28 17.24
N PHE A 17 -17.33 8.16 17.89
CA PHE A 17 -16.56 7.06 17.31
C PHE A 17 -17.22 6.54 16.03
N VAL A 18 -18.53 6.25 16.07
CA VAL A 18 -19.30 5.76 14.91
C VAL A 18 -19.32 6.78 13.78
N VAL A 19 -19.51 8.07 14.08
CA VAL A 19 -19.48 9.14 13.08
C VAL A 19 -18.11 9.24 12.41
N VAL A 20 -17.02 9.21 13.18
CA VAL A 20 -15.66 9.21 12.63
C VAL A 20 -15.45 8.04 11.69
N ILE A 21 -15.86 6.84 12.09
CA ILE A 21 -15.77 5.63 11.25
C ILE A 21 -16.51 5.82 9.93
N VAL A 22 -17.75 6.34 9.97
CA VAL A 22 -18.54 6.60 8.76
C VAL A 22 -17.84 7.60 7.84
N LEU A 23 -17.25 8.67 8.39
CA LEU A 23 -16.51 9.68 7.62
C LEU A 23 -15.20 9.13 7.03
N CYS A 24 -14.52 8.22 7.74
CA CYS A 24 -13.34 7.53 7.22
C CYS A 24 -13.67 6.64 6.01
N ILE A 25 -14.83 5.97 6.03
CA ILE A 25 -15.29 5.10 4.93
C ILE A 25 -15.89 5.92 3.78
N ARG A 26 -16.64 6.98 4.10
CA ARG A 26 -17.32 7.86 3.15
C ARG A 26 -16.88 9.31 3.39
N PRO A 27 -15.76 9.74 2.78
CA PRO A 27 -15.24 11.08 3.01
C PRO A 27 -16.20 12.13 2.46
N ILE A 28 -16.33 13.24 3.20
CA ILE A 28 -17.18 14.38 2.83
C ILE A 28 -16.29 15.61 2.69
N SER A 29 -16.48 16.40 1.64
CA SER A 29 -15.79 17.68 1.48
C SER A 29 -16.72 18.83 1.85
N LEU A 30 -16.36 19.59 2.88
CA LEU A 30 -17.12 20.76 3.32
C LEU A 30 -16.54 22.03 2.72
N PRO A 31 -17.34 22.86 2.03
CA PRO A 31 -16.89 24.16 1.54
C PRO A 31 -16.85 25.16 2.70
N LEU A 32 -15.64 25.56 3.10
CA LEU A 32 -15.42 26.61 4.09
C LEU A 32 -15.22 27.96 3.38
N ARG A 33 -16.18 28.85 3.58
CA ARG A 33 -16.08 30.25 3.15
C ARG A 33 -15.35 31.03 4.22
N VAL A 34 -14.09 31.38 3.96
CA VAL A 34 -13.31 32.23 4.85
C VAL A 34 -13.76 33.68 4.64
N PRO A 35 -13.95 34.49 5.70
CA PRO A 35 -14.39 35.90 5.55
C PRO A 35 -13.38 36.79 4.81
N VAL A 36 -12.13 36.33 4.66
CA VAL A 36 -11.02 37.09 4.07
C VAL A 36 -10.62 36.44 2.73
N GLY A 37 -11.08 37.05 1.64
CA GLY A 37 -10.79 36.62 0.26
C GLY A 37 -11.86 35.72 -0.34
N LYS A 38 -12.22 35.95 -1.61
CA LYS A 38 -13.24 35.20 -2.36
C LYS A 38 -12.87 33.72 -2.64
N LYS A 39 -11.91 33.14 -1.91
CA LYS A 39 -11.40 31.78 -2.13
C LYS A 39 -12.14 30.81 -1.20
N THR A 40 -12.90 29.90 -1.77
CA THR A 40 -13.56 28.81 -1.03
C THR A 40 -12.55 27.70 -0.76
N TRP A 41 -12.24 27.48 0.52
CA TRP A 41 -11.41 26.36 0.93
C TRP A 41 -12.29 25.12 1.06
N HIS A 42 -11.77 23.95 0.68
CA HIS A 42 -12.47 22.69 0.88
C HIS A 42 -11.74 21.91 1.97
N VAL A 43 -12.41 21.67 3.10
CA VAL A 43 -11.89 20.79 4.14
C VAL A 43 -12.48 19.40 3.91
N ALA A 44 -11.63 18.45 3.55
CA ALA A 44 -12.04 17.05 3.45
C ALA A 44 -12.08 16.44 4.85
N LEU A 45 -13.24 15.93 5.25
CA LEU A 45 -13.42 15.00 6.36
C LEU A 45 -13.16 13.60 5.81
N ASP A 46 -11.95 13.11 5.98
CA ASP A 46 -11.51 11.83 5.44
C ASP A 46 -10.70 11.04 6.48
N LEU A 47 -10.07 9.96 6.03
CA LEU A 47 -9.23 9.09 6.85
C LEU A 47 -8.19 9.86 7.69
N ALA A 48 -7.65 10.97 7.17
CA ALA A 48 -6.61 11.72 7.85
C ALA A 48 -7.16 12.74 8.86
N THR A 49 -8.29 13.37 8.58
CA THR A 49 -8.80 14.48 9.38
C THR A 49 -9.91 14.08 10.34
N ALA A 50 -10.76 13.12 9.98
CA ALA A 50 -11.94 12.77 10.77
C ALA A 50 -11.59 12.24 12.18
N PRO A 51 -10.61 11.33 12.37
CA PRO A 51 -10.24 10.86 13.70
C PRO A 51 -9.70 11.97 14.61
N VAL A 52 -8.85 12.84 14.06
CA VAL A 52 -8.29 13.99 14.78
C VAL A 52 -9.40 14.94 15.23
N LEU A 53 -10.33 15.27 14.34
CA LEU A 53 -11.47 16.13 14.66
C LEU A 53 -12.42 15.47 15.67
N GLY A 54 -12.58 14.14 15.62
CA GLY A 54 -13.33 13.39 16.63
C GLY A 54 -12.73 13.52 18.03
N VAL A 55 -11.41 13.38 18.17
CA VAL A 55 -10.72 13.59 19.45
C VAL A 55 -10.89 15.03 19.94
N LEU A 56 -10.72 16.02 19.06
CA LEU A 56 -10.93 17.43 19.40
C LEU A 56 -12.37 17.72 19.84
N PHE A 57 -13.35 17.09 19.20
CA PHE A 57 -14.76 17.20 19.58
C PHE A 57 -15.01 16.60 20.97
N LEU A 58 -14.43 15.44 21.28
CA LEU A 58 -14.57 14.82 22.61
C LEU A 58 -13.90 15.64 23.71
N LEU A 59 -12.76 16.27 23.42
CA LEU A 59 -12.14 17.24 24.33
C LEU A 59 -13.03 18.48 24.52
N ALA A 60 -13.55 19.05 23.43
CA ALA A 60 -14.41 20.24 23.49
C ALA A 60 -15.73 20.01 24.25
N THR A 61 -16.24 18.77 24.22
CA THR A 61 -17.45 18.37 24.96
C THR A 61 -17.16 17.93 26.39
N ASN A 62 -15.89 17.96 26.84
CA ASN A 62 -15.42 17.41 28.11
C ASN A 62 -15.80 15.92 28.32
N SER A 63 -15.97 15.18 27.23
CA SER A 63 -16.24 13.73 27.26
C SER A 63 -14.98 12.91 27.55
N ILE A 64 -13.80 13.50 27.31
CA ILE A 64 -12.49 12.94 27.65
C ILE A 64 -11.58 14.03 28.21
N GLY A 65 -10.64 13.63 29.08
CA GLY A 65 -9.59 14.50 29.61
C GLY A 65 -8.29 14.41 28.81
N GLY A 66 -7.36 15.33 29.07
CA GLY A 66 -6.03 15.34 28.45
C GLY A 66 -5.21 14.07 28.73
N GLN A 67 -5.41 13.44 29.89
CA GLN A 67 -4.74 12.18 30.24
C GLN A 67 -5.16 11.03 29.31
N VAL A 68 -6.46 10.88 29.05
CA VAL A 68 -6.99 9.85 28.12
C VAL A 68 -6.40 10.03 26.71
N VAL A 69 -6.22 11.28 26.29
CA VAL A 69 -5.56 11.60 25.01
C VAL A 69 -4.07 11.24 25.05
N ALA A 70 -3.37 11.55 26.14
CA ALA A 70 -1.96 11.20 26.32
C ALA A 70 -1.75 9.68 26.34
N ASP A 71 -2.57 8.94 27.08
CA ASP A 71 -2.55 7.48 27.17
C ASP A 71 -2.83 6.85 25.80
N GLY A 72 -3.81 7.41 25.06
CA GLY A 72 -4.12 6.97 23.72
C GLY A 72 -3.08 7.35 22.65
N PHE A 73 -2.24 8.35 22.89
CA PHE A 73 -1.22 8.81 21.94
C PHE A 73 0.15 8.16 22.19
N LEU A 74 0.59 8.12 23.44
CA LEU A 74 1.88 7.57 23.86
C LEU A 74 1.80 6.05 24.12
N GLY A 75 0.65 5.58 24.62
CA GLY A 75 0.55 4.26 25.26
C GLY A 75 1.23 4.24 26.64
N SER A 76 0.88 3.25 27.44
CA SER A 76 1.68 2.87 28.62
C SER A 76 2.74 1.82 28.24
N PRO A 77 3.86 1.70 28.98
CA PRO A 77 4.88 0.68 28.74
C PRO A 77 4.31 -0.75 28.69
N ASP A 78 3.31 -1.03 29.52
CA ASP A 78 2.65 -2.34 29.63
C ASP A 78 1.44 -2.49 28.66
N SER A 79 1.36 -1.64 27.63
CA SER A 79 0.24 -1.62 26.68
C SER A 79 0.73 -1.27 25.27
N ILE A 80 -0.17 -1.34 24.29
CA ILE A 80 0.14 -0.99 22.90
C ILE A 80 0.63 0.46 22.79
N GLN A 81 1.84 0.63 22.25
CA GLN A 81 2.46 1.93 21.95
C GLN A 81 2.17 2.36 20.50
N PRO A 82 1.31 3.36 20.25
CA PRO A 82 0.88 3.71 18.88
C PRO A 82 2.03 4.11 17.95
N PHE A 83 3.02 4.86 18.47
CA PHE A 83 4.16 5.29 17.68
C PHE A 83 4.98 4.10 17.15
N SER A 84 5.10 3.03 17.94
CA SER A 84 5.86 1.84 17.56
C SER A 84 5.24 1.14 16.34
N VAL A 85 3.90 1.02 16.31
CA VAL A 85 3.14 0.48 15.18
C VAL A 85 3.37 1.34 13.94
N VAL A 86 3.21 2.66 14.07
CA VAL A 86 3.35 3.59 12.94
C VAL A 86 4.77 3.56 12.37
N ILE A 87 5.81 3.62 13.22
CA ILE A 87 7.22 3.55 12.79
C ILE A 87 7.50 2.23 12.08
N LEU A 88 7.07 1.10 12.65
CA LEU A 88 7.28 -0.23 12.07
C LEU A 88 6.62 -0.37 10.70
N VAL A 89 5.35 0.03 10.57
CA VAL A 89 4.61 -0.02 9.30
C VAL A 89 5.27 0.87 8.25
N PHE A 90 5.70 2.09 8.63
CA PHE A 90 6.38 2.99 7.69
C PHE A 90 7.77 2.50 7.29
N ALA A 91 8.54 1.94 8.22
CA ALA A 91 9.85 1.38 7.94
C ALA A 91 9.75 0.26 6.90
N LEU A 92 8.85 -0.69 7.10
CA LEU A 92 8.63 -1.81 6.18
C LEU A 92 8.00 -1.37 4.86
N ALA A 93 7.03 -0.45 4.89
CA ALA A 93 6.44 0.12 3.69
C ALA A 93 7.51 0.83 2.85
N TYR A 94 8.41 1.59 3.47
CA TYR A 94 9.52 2.23 2.76
C TYR A 94 10.42 1.20 2.07
N ILE A 95 10.87 0.17 2.80
CA ILE A 95 11.72 -0.90 2.26
C ILE A 95 11.04 -1.56 1.05
N CYS A 96 9.77 -1.96 1.18
CA CYS A 96 9.03 -2.64 0.12
C CYS A 96 8.75 -1.72 -1.08
N ILE A 97 8.35 -0.47 -0.85
CA ILE A 97 8.06 0.49 -1.93
C ILE A 97 9.36 0.87 -2.66
N SER A 98 10.48 1.04 -1.96
CA SER A 98 11.78 1.30 -2.59
C SER A 98 12.16 0.15 -3.55
N ILE A 99 11.93 -1.10 -3.17
CA ILE A 99 12.11 -2.27 -4.05
C ILE A 99 11.13 -2.20 -5.24
N ASP A 100 9.85 -1.91 -5.00
CA ASP A 100 8.83 -1.80 -6.06
C ASP A 100 9.18 -0.72 -7.09
N VAL A 101 9.72 0.41 -6.63
CA VAL A 101 10.19 1.52 -7.46
C VAL A 101 11.30 1.10 -8.44
N THR A 102 12.11 0.09 -8.10
CA THR A 102 13.10 -0.48 -9.04
C THR A 102 12.46 -1.27 -10.19
N GLY A 103 11.16 -1.59 -10.09
CA GLY A 103 10.41 -2.45 -11.01
C GLY A 103 10.58 -3.94 -10.72
N PHE A 104 11.16 -4.33 -9.57
CA PHE A 104 11.41 -5.74 -9.25
C PHE A 104 10.11 -6.55 -9.10
N PHE A 105 9.21 -6.11 -8.22
CA PHE A 105 7.93 -6.80 -7.99
C PHE A 105 7.04 -6.77 -9.23
N GLU A 106 7.02 -5.63 -9.92
CA GLU A 106 6.33 -5.45 -11.19
C GLU A 106 6.84 -6.43 -12.27
N PHE A 107 8.17 -6.59 -12.38
CA PHE A 107 8.79 -7.57 -13.28
C PHE A 107 8.40 -9.00 -12.90
N VAL A 108 8.54 -9.39 -11.63
CA VAL A 108 8.20 -10.75 -11.17
C VAL A 108 6.74 -11.07 -11.45
N ALA A 109 5.84 -10.15 -11.10
CA ALA A 109 4.41 -10.32 -11.30
C ALA A 109 4.06 -10.45 -12.79
N PHE A 110 4.67 -9.62 -13.63
CA PHE A 110 4.47 -9.69 -15.08
C PHE A 110 5.01 -10.99 -15.69
N GLN A 111 6.19 -11.45 -15.26
CA GLN A 111 6.78 -12.72 -15.72
C GLN A 111 5.92 -13.93 -15.33
N VAL A 112 5.35 -13.93 -14.13
CA VAL A 112 4.45 -15.00 -13.69
C VAL A 112 3.15 -14.97 -14.48
N ALA A 113 2.63 -13.79 -14.78
CA ALA A 113 1.45 -13.66 -15.63
C ALA A 113 1.69 -14.14 -17.08
N LEU A 114 2.84 -13.83 -17.68
CA LEU A 114 3.21 -14.33 -19.01
C LEU A 114 3.31 -15.86 -19.06
N ARG A 115 3.78 -16.51 -17.98
CA ARG A 115 3.80 -17.99 -17.88
C ARG A 115 2.39 -18.60 -17.85
N GLY A 116 1.38 -17.82 -17.45
CA GLY A 116 -0.03 -18.21 -17.59
C GLY A 116 -0.41 -18.48 -19.05
N GLY A 117 0.27 -17.80 -19.99
CA GLY A 117 0.13 -17.97 -21.42
C GLY A 117 -1.30 -17.70 -21.88
N THR A 118 -1.81 -18.58 -22.72
CA THR A 118 -3.16 -18.48 -23.29
C THR A 118 -4.22 -19.22 -22.45
N ASN A 119 -3.89 -19.70 -21.25
CA ASN A 119 -4.82 -20.47 -20.43
C ASN A 119 -5.29 -19.66 -19.21
N GLY A 120 -6.56 -19.24 -19.22
CA GLY A 120 -7.08 -18.35 -18.18
C GLY A 120 -7.17 -19.00 -16.80
N LYS A 121 -7.36 -20.32 -16.71
CA LYS A 121 -7.32 -21.09 -15.45
C LYS A 121 -5.91 -21.19 -14.89
N ARG A 122 -4.91 -21.37 -15.75
CA ARG A 122 -3.49 -21.36 -15.35
C ARG A 122 -3.08 -19.97 -14.86
N LEU A 123 -3.47 -18.92 -15.57
CA LEU A 123 -3.23 -17.54 -15.15
C LEU A 123 -3.88 -17.27 -13.78
N PHE A 124 -5.11 -17.75 -13.55
CA PHE A 124 -5.80 -17.61 -12.27
C PHE A 124 -5.00 -18.21 -11.12
N LEU A 125 -4.56 -19.47 -11.26
CA LEU A 125 -3.72 -20.14 -10.27
C LEU A 125 -2.41 -19.37 -10.03
N TYR A 126 -1.74 -18.93 -11.09
CA TYR A 126 -0.47 -18.23 -10.99
C TYR A 126 -0.60 -16.86 -10.30
N LEU A 127 -1.65 -16.10 -10.58
CA LEU A 127 -1.91 -14.83 -9.90
C LEU A 127 -2.27 -15.03 -8.42
N PHE A 128 -3.02 -16.08 -8.10
CA PHE A 128 -3.33 -16.43 -6.70
C PHE A 128 -2.05 -16.80 -5.92
N LEU A 129 -1.22 -17.68 -6.49
CA LEU A 129 0.05 -18.10 -5.87
C LEU A 129 1.04 -16.94 -5.78
N LEU A 130 1.16 -16.12 -6.81
CA LEU A 130 2.00 -14.93 -6.82
C LEU A 130 1.61 -13.98 -5.69
N SER A 131 0.31 -13.66 -5.58
CA SER A 131 -0.19 -12.74 -4.54
C SER A 131 0.07 -13.30 -3.15
N THR A 132 -0.10 -14.62 -2.98
CA THR A 132 0.20 -15.32 -1.72
C THR A 132 1.68 -15.18 -1.35
N VAL A 133 2.59 -15.58 -2.24
CA VAL A 133 4.04 -15.57 -1.98
C VAL A 133 4.55 -14.15 -1.76
N MET A 134 4.15 -13.19 -2.62
CA MET A 134 4.58 -11.81 -2.47
C MET A 134 4.12 -11.21 -1.13
N THR A 135 2.87 -11.49 -0.72
CA THR A 135 2.34 -10.91 0.52
C THR A 135 3.09 -11.43 1.74
N ILE A 136 3.43 -12.72 1.80
CA ILE A 136 4.16 -13.31 2.94
C ILE A 136 5.45 -12.54 3.21
N PHE A 137 6.19 -12.12 2.17
CA PHE A 137 7.45 -11.40 2.33
C PHE A 137 7.33 -9.87 2.37
N THR A 138 6.15 -9.32 2.08
CA THR A 138 5.93 -7.88 2.00
C THR A 138 4.75 -7.47 2.87
N SER A 139 3.75 -6.81 2.29
CA SER A 139 2.47 -6.52 2.92
C SER A 139 1.35 -6.63 1.88
N ASN A 140 0.13 -6.79 2.35
CA ASN A 140 -1.05 -6.79 1.48
C ASN A 140 -1.17 -5.47 0.69
N ASP A 141 -0.81 -4.33 1.28
CA ASP A 141 -0.82 -3.01 0.63
C ASP A 141 0.06 -2.98 -0.63
N VAL A 142 1.29 -3.49 -0.53
CA VAL A 142 2.25 -3.52 -1.64
C VAL A 142 1.72 -4.40 -2.76
N VAL A 143 1.24 -5.60 -2.44
CA VAL A 143 0.71 -6.55 -3.44
C VAL A 143 -0.52 -5.98 -4.15
N VAL A 144 -1.43 -5.35 -3.41
CA VAL A 144 -2.60 -4.67 -3.97
C VAL A 144 -2.19 -3.59 -4.97
N LEU A 145 -1.20 -2.77 -4.64
CA LEU A 145 -0.74 -1.68 -5.51
C LEU A 145 0.08 -2.15 -6.71
N THR A 146 0.79 -3.27 -6.60
CA THR A 146 1.66 -3.79 -7.68
C THR A 146 0.95 -4.77 -8.60
N VAL A 147 0.20 -5.75 -8.07
CA VAL A 147 -0.44 -6.81 -8.87
C VAL A 147 -1.70 -6.29 -9.57
N THR A 148 -2.48 -5.42 -8.93
CA THR A 148 -3.75 -4.91 -9.51
C THR A 148 -3.56 -4.19 -10.85
N PRO A 149 -2.60 -3.24 -11.02
CA PRO A 149 -2.34 -2.63 -12.31
C PRO A 149 -1.95 -3.63 -13.40
N ILE A 150 -1.21 -4.67 -13.04
CA ILE A 150 -0.77 -5.71 -13.98
C ILE A 150 -1.96 -6.53 -14.46
N VAL A 151 -2.84 -6.94 -13.53
CA VAL A 151 -4.08 -7.63 -13.88
C VAL A 151 -4.95 -6.75 -14.77
N CYS A 152 -5.10 -5.46 -14.45
CA CYS A 152 -5.86 -4.53 -15.29
C CYS A 152 -5.26 -4.40 -16.70
N TYR A 153 -3.95 -4.19 -16.81
CA TYR A 153 -3.26 -4.09 -18.09
C TYR A 153 -3.44 -5.36 -18.94
N LEU A 154 -3.18 -6.54 -18.37
CA LEU A 154 -3.27 -7.80 -19.11
C LEU A 154 -4.69 -8.07 -19.61
N THR A 155 -5.69 -7.77 -18.79
CA THR A 155 -7.10 -8.00 -19.13
C THR A 155 -7.66 -6.96 -20.11
N GLU A 156 -7.14 -5.74 -20.09
CA GLU A 156 -7.43 -4.70 -21.09
C GLU A 156 -6.88 -5.07 -22.46
N GLU A 157 -5.60 -5.47 -22.53
CA GLU A 157 -4.95 -5.89 -23.78
C GLU A 157 -5.62 -7.13 -24.38
N THR A 158 -6.04 -8.08 -23.53
CA THR A 158 -6.71 -9.30 -23.96
C THR A 158 -8.23 -9.18 -24.09
N LYS A 159 -8.81 -8.01 -23.76
CA LYS A 159 -10.27 -7.76 -23.72
C LYS A 159 -11.05 -8.81 -22.92
N THR A 160 -10.50 -9.26 -21.80
CA THR A 160 -11.07 -10.33 -20.97
C THR A 160 -11.67 -9.81 -19.67
N LYS A 161 -12.57 -10.60 -19.07
CA LYS A 161 -13.13 -10.28 -17.75
C LYS A 161 -12.03 -10.34 -16.69
N ARG A 162 -11.91 -9.27 -15.91
CA ARG A 162 -10.89 -9.11 -14.85
C ARG A 162 -11.35 -9.47 -13.44
N THR A 163 -12.66 -9.69 -13.25
CA THR A 163 -13.25 -9.84 -11.92
C THR A 163 -12.71 -11.05 -11.17
N ALA A 164 -12.57 -12.21 -11.81
CA ALA A 164 -12.04 -13.41 -11.16
C ALA A 164 -10.61 -13.19 -10.64
N TYR A 165 -9.74 -12.68 -11.51
CA TYR A 165 -8.34 -12.40 -11.19
C TYR A 165 -8.21 -11.38 -10.06
N LEU A 166 -8.90 -10.25 -10.17
CA LEU A 166 -8.85 -9.17 -9.19
C LEU A 166 -9.38 -9.59 -7.82
N LEU A 167 -10.50 -10.31 -7.75
CA LEU A 167 -11.03 -10.82 -6.47
C LEU A 167 -10.11 -11.88 -5.87
N SER A 168 -9.60 -12.82 -6.67
CA SER A 168 -8.74 -13.89 -6.16
C SER A 168 -7.42 -13.36 -5.61
N THR A 169 -6.81 -12.36 -6.25
CA THR A 169 -5.58 -11.74 -5.76
C THR A 169 -5.83 -10.95 -4.48
N PHE A 170 -6.97 -10.24 -4.39
CA PHE A 170 -7.37 -9.49 -3.20
C PHE A 170 -7.64 -10.42 -2.00
N ILE A 171 -8.36 -11.53 -2.22
CA ILE A 171 -8.62 -12.53 -1.19
C ILE A 171 -7.31 -13.18 -0.73
N ALA A 172 -6.47 -13.59 -1.68
CA ALA A 172 -5.19 -14.24 -1.39
C ALA A 172 -4.27 -13.35 -0.55
N CYS A 173 -4.12 -12.06 -0.90
CA CYS A 173 -3.22 -11.18 -0.16
C CYS A 173 -3.71 -10.89 1.27
N ASN A 174 -5.02 -10.71 1.50
CA ASN A 174 -5.51 -10.53 2.88
C ASN A 174 -5.37 -11.80 3.73
N ILE A 175 -5.48 -12.99 3.13
CA ILE A 175 -5.25 -14.23 3.89
C ILE A 175 -3.76 -14.43 4.16
N ALA A 176 -2.92 -14.29 3.13
CA ALA A 176 -1.49 -14.50 3.25
C ALA A 176 -0.81 -13.53 4.22
N SER A 177 -1.36 -12.33 4.42
CA SER A 177 -0.83 -11.37 5.39
C SER A 177 -0.96 -11.82 6.84
N MET A 178 -1.75 -12.85 7.15
CA MET A 178 -1.84 -13.44 8.48
C MET A 178 -0.57 -14.20 8.88
N ALA A 179 0.20 -14.71 7.92
CA ALA A 179 1.29 -15.66 8.16
C ALA A 179 2.40 -15.08 9.04
N LEU A 180 2.81 -13.84 8.77
CA LEU A 180 3.92 -13.19 9.47
C LEU A 180 3.42 -11.99 10.29
N TYR A 181 4.15 -11.71 11.36
CA TYR A 181 3.91 -10.60 12.28
C TYR A 181 3.72 -9.27 11.55
N ILE A 182 4.52 -9.06 10.50
CA ILE A 182 4.60 -7.81 9.75
C ILE A 182 3.64 -7.71 8.55
N GLY A 183 2.90 -8.78 8.24
CA GLY A 183 2.13 -8.87 6.99
C GLY A 183 0.99 -7.85 6.90
N ASN A 184 0.48 -7.40 8.05
CA ASN A 184 -0.59 -6.41 8.16
C ASN A 184 -0.42 -5.59 9.46
N PRO A 185 -0.62 -4.25 9.45
CA PRO A 185 -0.67 -3.42 10.65
C PRO A 185 -1.52 -3.97 11.79
N THR A 186 -2.64 -4.65 11.50
CA THR A 186 -3.49 -5.25 12.54
C THR A 186 -2.79 -6.33 13.34
N ASN A 187 -1.92 -7.11 12.68
CA ASN A 187 -1.20 -8.21 13.33
C ASN A 187 -0.19 -7.66 14.33
N ILE A 188 0.49 -6.57 13.94
CA ILE A 188 1.43 -5.84 14.79
C ILE A 188 0.73 -5.35 16.05
N VAL A 189 -0.41 -4.65 15.90
CA VAL A 189 -1.19 -4.12 17.04
C VAL A 189 -1.55 -5.23 18.02
N VAL A 190 -2.09 -6.34 17.51
CA VAL A 190 -2.55 -7.44 18.34
C VAL A 190 -1.38 -8.18 19.00
N ALA A 191 -0.27 -8.39 18.28
CA ALA A 191 0.89 -9.07 18.83
C ALA A 191 1.63 -8.21 19.87
N GLN A 192 1.66 -6.89 19.72
CA GLN A 192 2.23 -5.97 20.71
C GLN A 192 1.42 -5.93 22.01
N ALA A 193 0.09 -5.96 21.92
CA ALA A 193 -0.80 -5.99 23.08
C ALA A 193 -0.57 -7.19 24.02
N TYR A 194 0.13 -8.21 23.53
CA TYR A 194 0.40 -9.45 24.26
C TYR A 194 1.88 -9.81 24.30
N GLU A 195 2.73 -8.88 23.88
CA GLU A 195 4.19 -9.04 23.88
C GLU A 195 4.68 -10.31 23.16
N ILE A 196 3.96 -10.73 22.11
CA ILE A 196 4.32 -11.93 21.35
C ILE A 196 5.40 -11.58 20.35
N ASN A 197 6.52 -12.30 20.43
CA ASN A 197 7.62 -12.10 19.49
C ASN A 197 7.31 -12.68 18.10
N PHE A 198 8.12 -12.29 17.12
CA PHE A 198 7.92 -12.66 15.72
C PHE A 198 7.84 -14.18 15.49
N ILE A 199 8.69 -14.98 16.16
CA ILE A 199 8.75 -16.44 15.99
C ILE A 199 7.49 -17.08 16.55
N GLN A 200 7.12 -16.75 17.78
CA GLN A 200 5.93 -17.28 18.44
C GLN A 200 4.69 -16.96 17.61
N TYR A 201 4.54 -15.70 17.19
CA TYR A 201 3.46 -15.30 16.30
C TYR A 201 3.40 -16.18 15.04
N SER A 202 4.54 -16.30 14.34
CA SER A 202 4.59 -16.99 13.05
C SER A 202 4.34 -18.48 13.20
N ALA A 203 4.82 -19.10 14.28
CA ALA A 203 4.58 -20.51 14.58
C ALA A 203 3.09 -20.83 14.75
N TRP A 204 2.35 -19.95 15.44
CA TRP A 204 0.90 -20.09 15.61
C TRP A 204 0.10 -19.76 14.35
N MET A 205 0.56 -18.83 13.51
CA MET A 205 -0.25 -18.33 12.40
C MET A 205 0.05 -19.01 11.06
N LEU A 206 1.20 -19.68 10.91
CA LEU A 206 1.61 -20.25 9.62
C LEU A 206 0.67 -21.38 9.15
N LEU A 207 0.32 -22.33 10.04
CA LEU A 207 -0.55 -23.45 9.70
C LEU A 207 -2.00 -22.99 9.45
N PRO A 208 -2.65 -22.18 10.31
CA PRO A 208 -3.96 -21.61 10.00
C PRO A 208 -3.96 -20.86 8.67
N THR A 209 -2.91 -20.07 8.37
CA THR A 209 -2.81 -19.33 7.12
C THR A 209 -2.70 -20.26 5.91
N ALA A 210 -1.85 -21.29 5.98
CA ALA A 210 -1.68 -22.25 4.89
C ALA A 210 -2.99 -22.98 4.55
N VAL A 211 -3.71 -23.47 5.56
CA VAL A 211 -5.01 -24.13 5.37
C VAL A 211 -6.04 -23.14 4.83
N SER A 212 -6.05 -21.91 5.34
CA SER A 212 -6.95 -20.84 4.85
C SER A 212 -6.74 -20.56 3.36
N LEU A 213 -5.48 -20.51 2.91
CA LEU A 213 -5.15 -20.29 1.50
C LEU A 213 -5.61 -21.44 0.60
N ILE A 214 -5.49 -22.69 1.08
CA ILE A 214 -5.97 -23.87 0.35
C ILE A 214 -7.50 -23.81 0.21
N ILE A 215 -8.21 -23.61 1.32
CA ILE A 215 -9.68 -23.51 1.32
C ILE A 215 -10.12 -22.34 0.45
N ALA A 216 -9.47 -21.18 0.57
CA ALA A 216 -9.77 -19.99 -0.22
C ALA A 216 -9.54 -20.22 -1.71
N TYR A 217 -8.46 -20.89 -2.11
CA TYR A 217 -8.22 -21.23 -3.51
C TYR A 217 -9.35 -22.12 -4.06
N ILE A 218 -9.73 -23.17 -3.33
CA ILE A 218 -10.81 -24.08 -3.73
C ILE A 218 -12.14 -23.31 -3.85
N MET A 219 -12.47 -22.49 -2.86
CA MET A 219 -13.71 -21.70 -2.86
C MET A 219 -13.71 -20.65 -3.97
N CYS A 220 -12.60 -19.94 -4.17
CA CYS A 220 -12.45 -18.99 -5.27
C CYS A 220 -12.56 -19.69 -6.62
N TRP A 221 -11.98 -20.88 -6.77
CA TRP A 221 -12.08 -21.67 -7.99
C TRP A 221 -13.53 -21.95 -8.35
N PHE A 222 -14.35 -22.46 -7.43
CA PHE A 222 -15.75 -22.78 -7.71
C PHE A 222 -16.63 -21.54 -7.89
N VAL A 223 -16.48 -20.52 -7.03
CA VAL A 223 -17.33 -19.32 -7.06
C VAL A 223 -16.98 -18.41 -8.24
N LEU A 224 -15.72 -18.33 -8.63
CA LEU A 224 -15.24 -17.44 -9.71
C LEU A 224 -15.07 -18.16 -11.04
N LEU A 225 -15.22 -19.49 -11.11
CA LEU A 225 -15.13 -20.28 -12.34
C LEU A 225 -15.89 -19.66 -13.53
N PRO A 226 -17.13 -19.16 -13.37
CA PRO A 226 -17.90 -18.60 -14.49
C PRO A 226 -17.29 -17.34 -15.09
N ASP A 227 -16.42 -16.65 -14.35
CA ASP A 227 -15.74 -15.43 -14.78
C ASP A 227 -14.31 -15.68 -15.26
N ILE A 228 -13.80 -16.91 -15.18
CA ILE A 228 -12.47 -17.28 -15.68
C ILE A 228 -12.57 -17.65 -17.16
N PRO A 229 -11.93 -16.90 -18.08
CA PRO A 229 -11.85 -17.28 -19.48
C PRO A 229 -11.14 -18.64 -19.66
N THR A 230 -11.66 -19.50 -20.53
CA THR A 230 -10.99 -20.77 -20.87
C THR A 230 -9.69 -20.52 -21.63
N GLU A 231 -9.77 -19.65 -22.64
CA GLU A 231 -8.64 -19.25 -23.46
C GLU A 231 -8.44 -17.73 -23.38
N LEU A 232 -7.18 -17.34 -23.34
CA LEU A 232 -6.73 -15.96 -23.39
C LEU A 232 -6.00 -15.75 -24.72
N PRO A 233 -6.23 -14.62 -25.42
CA PRO A 233 -5.37 -14.17 -26.50
C PRO A 233 -3.90 -14.17 -26.08
N SER A 234 -3.00 -14.46 -27.03
CA SER A 234 -1.57 -14.38 -26.77
C SER A 234 -1.18 -12.99 -26.28
N PRO A 235 -0.37 -12.88 -25.21
CA PRO A 235 0.05 -11.58 -24.70
C PRO A 235 0.82 -10.79 -25.78
N PRO A 236 0.70 -9.45 -25.81
CA PRO A 236 1.28 -8.66 -26.89
C PRO A 236 2.82 -8.80 -26.96
N PRO A 237 3.43 -8.81 -28.16
CA PRO A 237 4.87 -9.05 -28.34
C PRO A 237 5.77 -8.07 -27.55
N ASN A 238 5.34 -6.82 -27.44
CA ASN A 238 6.10 -5.75 -26.77
C ASN A 238 5.85 -5.67 -25.26
N ALA A 239 4.98 -6.52 -24.71
CA ALA A 239 4.59 -6.44 -23.30
C ALA A 239 5.79 -6.73 -22.37
N ALA A 240 6.73 -7.56 -22.81
CA ALA A 240 7.99 -7.83 -22.10
C ALA A 240 8.94 -6.62 -22.03
N GLN A 241 8.81 -5.65 -22.94
CA GLN A 241 9.66 -4.46 -22.97
C GLN A 241 9.18 -3.38 -21.99
N ARG A 242 7.88 -3.35 -21.68
CA ARG A 242 7.26 -2.37 -20.77
C ARG A 242 7.63 -2.60 -19.30
N TYR A 243 7.81 -3.85 -18.91
CA TYR A 243 8.04 -4.27 -17.52
C TYR A 243 9.43 -4.89 -17.37
N ARG A 244 10.46 -4.05 -17.38
CA ARG A 244 11.85 -4.43 -17.09
C ARG A 244 12.27 -3.86 -15.75
N ILE A 245 13.13 -4.60 -15.04
CA ILE A 245 13.79 -4.08 -13.84
C ILE A 245 14.61 -2.86 -14.27
N ARG A 246 14.17 -1.67 -13.84
CA ARG A 246 14.78 -0.39 -14.19
C ARG A 246 16.20 -0.30 -13.64
N ARG A 247 16.42 -0.83 -12.42
CA ARG A 247 17.73 -0.77 -11.73
C ARG A 247 18.03 -2.07 -10.99
N LYS A 248 18.77 -2.99 -11.62
CA LYS A 248 19.10 -4.32 -11.08
C LYS A 248 19.86 -4.26 -9.74
N TRP A 249 20.84 -3.38 -9.62
CA TRP A 249 21.62 -3.21 -8.39
C TRP A 249 20.76 -2.71 -7.23
N GLY A 250 19.90 -1.72 -7.48
CA GLY A 250 18.97 -1.22 -6.48
C GLY A 250 17.99 -2.30 -5.99
N ALA A 251 17.49 -3.13 -6.92
CA ALA A 251 16.63 -4.27 -6.58
C ALA A 251 17.35 -5.30 -5.72
N ALA A 252 18.57 -5.68 -6.10
CA ALA A 252 19.36 -6.65 -5.36
C ALA A 252 19.66 -6.19 -3.92
N ILE A 253 20.13 -4.95 -3.75
CA ILE A 253 20.38 -4.37 -2.42
C ILE A 253 19.08 -4.35 -1.60
N GLY A 254 17.98 -3.87 -2.18
CA GLY A 254 16.69 -3.80 -1.48
C GLY A 254 16.18 -5.17 -1.04
N CYS A 255 16.23 -6.18 -1.91
CA CYS A 255 15.85 -7.55 -1.57
C CYS A 255 16.75 -8.14 -0.46
N THR A 256 18.05 -7.87 -0.50
CA THR A 256 18.97 -8.29 0.57
C THR A 256 18.63 -7.60 1.88
N VAL A 257 18.37 -6.29 1.87
CA VAL A 257 17.98 -5.54 3.08
C VAL A 257 16.67 -6.10 3.66
N LEU A 258 15.66 -6.35 2.82
CA LEU A 258 14.41 -6.96 3.26
C LEU A 258 14.65 -8.34 3.87
N LEU A 259 15.41 -9.21 3.21
CA LEU A 259 15.72 -10.56 3.70
C LEU A 259 16.46 -10.52 5.05
N VAL A 260 17.50 -9.68 5.17
CA VAL A 260 18.25 -9.53 6.41
C VAL A 260 17.38 -8.94 7.51
N CYS A 261 16.50 -7.98 7.20
CA CYS A 261 15.51 -7.44 8.13
C CYS A 261 14.59 -8.55 8.67
N LEU A 262 14.03 -9.40 7.79
CA LEU A 262 13.18 -10.53 8.20
C LEU A 262 13.93 -11.54 9.06
N ILE A 263 15.19 -11.86 8.71
CA ILE A 263 16.03 -12.75 9.51
C ILE A 263 16.34 -12.12 10.87
N ALA A 264 16.66 -10.82 10.91
CA ALA A 264 16.92 -10.12 12.15
C ALA A 264 15.69 -10.15 13.08
N LEU A 265 14.50 -9.91 12.52
CA LEU A 265 13.23 -10.01 13.25
C LEU A 265 12.98 -11.40 13.85
N MET A 266 13.46 -12.47 13.21
CA MET A 266 13.39 -13.82 13.76
C MET A 266 14.48 -14.06 14.81
N VAL A 267 15.73 -13.72 14.52
CA VAL A 267 16.91 -14.16 15.30
C VAL A 267 17.17 -13.29 16.52
N VAL A 268 17.07 -11.97 16.41
CA VAL A 268 17.44 -11.05 17.50
C VAL A 268 16.58 -11.24 18.75
N PRO A 269 15.24 -11.43 18.66
CA PRO A 269 14.41 -11.67 19.84
C PRO A 269 14.75 -12.94 20.63
N ILE A 270 15.52 -13.87 20.05
CA ILE A 270 16.01 -15.07 20.76
C ILE A 270 17.08 -14.70 21.80
N PHE A 271 17.85 -13.64 21.56
CA PHE A 271 19.01 -13.27 22.37
C PHE A 271 18.83 -11.95 23.12
N ALA A 272 17.97 -11.06 22.64
CA ALA A 272 17.77 -9.74 23.21
C ALA A 272 16.31 -9.29 23.11
N HIS A 273 15.79 -8.68 24.19
CA HIS A 273 14.47 -8.07 24.22
C HIS A 273 14.50 -6.67 23.59
N VAL A 274 14.57 -6.64 22.25
CA VAL A 274 14.54 -5.39 21.48
C VAL A 274 13.16 -5.24 20.84
N PRO A 275 12.49 -4.08 21.00
CA PRO A 275 11.24 -3.80 20.31
C PRO A 275 11.38 -3.94 18.78
N VAL A 276 10.36 -4.52 18.15
CA VAL A 276 10.36 -4.83 16.70
C VAL A 276 10.58 -3.58 15.84
N TRP A 277 10.08 -2.42 16.27
CA TRP A 277 10.25 -1.16 15.55
C TRP A 277 11.69 -0.64 15.59
N GLU A 278 12.39 -0.80 16.72
CA GLU A 278 13.81 -0.42 16.87
C GLU A 278 14.70 -1.29 15.99
N LEU A 279 14.32 -2.55 15.81
CA LEU A 279 15.05 -3.50 14.98
C LEU A 279 14.86 -3.24 13.47
N THR A 280 13.66 -2.81 13.05
CA THR A 280 13.35 -2.57 11.63
C THR A 280 13.76 -1.20 11.13
N LEU A 281 13.73 -0.17 11.99
CA LEU A 281 14.04 1.22 11.63
C LEU A 281 15.43 1.39 10.99
N PRO A 282 16.53 0.78 11.49
CA PRO A 282 17.85 0.88 10.87
C PRO A 282 17.89 0.41 9.42
N PHE A 283 17.16 -0.67 9.08
CA PHE A 283 17.08 -1.17 7.71
C PHE A 283 16.37 -0.19 6.78
N ALA A 284 15.31 0.47 7.27
CA ALA A 284 14.64 1.53 6.52
C ALA A 284 15.55 2.75 6.32
N VAL A 285 16.32 3.14 7.35
CA VAL A 285 17.31 4.22 7.24
C VAL A 285 18.38 3.88 6.19
N VAL A 286 18.91 2.65 6.18
CA VAL A 286 19.85 2.19 5.14
C VAL A 286 19.24 2.32 3.74
N MET A 287 17.97 1.95 3.57
CA MET A 287 17.27 2.09 2.30
C MET A 287 17.08 3.56 1.89
N ILE A 288 16.70 4.43 2.82
CA ILE A 288 16.57 5.87 2.58
C ILE A 288 17.91 6.46 2.13
N VAL A 289 18.99 6.16 2.85
CA VAL A 289 20.34 6.62 2.51
C VAL A 289 20.74 6.13 1.11
N LYS A 290 20.49 4.85 0.80
CA LYS A 290 20.74 4.28 -0.54
C LYS A 290 19.95 5.02 -1.62
N ASP A 291 18.68 5.34 -1.39
CA ASP A 291 17.84 6.06 -2.36
C ASP A 291 18.29 7.51 -2.55
N VAL A 292 18.68 8.20 -1.48
CA VAL A 292 19.24 9.55 -1.53
C VAL A 292 20.55 9.58 -2.31
N ILE A 293 21.50 8.68 -2.01
CA ILE A 293 22.78 8.58 -2.73
C ILE A 293 22.54 8.35 -4.21
N LEU A 294 21.61 7.46 -4.54
CA LEU A 294 21.26 7.11 -5.91
C LEU A 294 20.65 8.30 -6.67
N ASP A 295 19.79 9.09 -6.04
CA ASP A 295 19.23 10.30 -6.64
C ASP A 295 20.30 11.37 -6.87
N VAL A 296 21.15 11.65 -5.87
CA VAL A 296 22.27 12.60 -5.97
C VAL A 296 23.24 12.20 -7.06
N TRP A 297 23.53 10.90 -7.20
CA TRP A 297 24.42 10.39 -8.24
C TRP A 297 23.83 10.58 -9.64
N VAL A 298 22.54 10.29 -9.84
CA VAL A 298 21.87 10.48 -11.14
C VAL A 298 21.79 11.96 -11.52
N ASP A 299 21.46 12.86 -10.58
CA ASP A 299 21.43 14.30 -10.83
C ASP A 299 22.80 14.81 -11.32
N ARG A 300 23.89 14.41 -10.64
CA ARG A 300 25.26 14.77 -11.03
C ARG A 300 25.62 14.31 -12.44
N GLN A 301 25.25 13.08 -12.82
CA GLN A 301 25.52 12.59 -14.18
C GLN A 301 24.72 13.35 -15.23
N SER A 302 23.44 13.65 -14.97
CA SER A 302 22.60 14.39 -15.91
C SER A 302 23.12 15.81 -16.17
N LYS A 303 23.63 16.48 -15.13
CA LYS A 303 24.29 17.79 -15.26
C LYS A 303 25.59 17.69 -16.05
N GLY A 304 26.42 16.68 -15.79
CA GLY A 304 27.65 16.43 -16.54
C GLY A 304 27.42 16.25 -18.04
N GLN A 305 26.43 15.42 -18.42
CA GLN A 305 26.07 15.20 -19.83
C GLN A 305 25.48 16.45 -20.50
N THR A 306 24.74 17.26 -19.77
CA THR A 306 24.19 18.53 -20.30
C THR A 306 25.31 19.54 -20.58
N ILE A 307 26.31 19.61 -19.69
CA ILE A 307 27.49 20.48 -19.86
C ILE A 307 28.35 19.99 -21.03
N GLU A 308 28.63 18.69 -21.13
CA GLU A 308 29.37 18.11 -22.26
C GLU A 308 28.63 18.31 -23.59
N GLY A 309 27.31 18.08 -23.61
CA GLY A 309 26.47 18.30 -24.79
C GLY A 309 26.45 19.76 -25.24
N ALA A 310 26.32 20.70 -24.31
CA ALA A 310 26.41 22.13 -24.60
C ALA A 310 27.80 22.54 -25.09
N ALA A 311 28.86 21.99 -24.51
CA ALA A 311 30.24 22.22 -24.95
C ALA A 311 30.50 21.67 -26.36
N LEU A 312 29.94 20.49 -26.69
CA LEU A 312 30.00 19.90 -28.03
C LEU A 312 29.20 20.69 -29.07
N GLU A 313 28.01 21.17 -28.73
CA GLU A 313 27.23 22.07 -29.61
C GLU A 313 27.95 23.40 -29.85
N MET A 314 28.61 23.94 -28.83
CA MET A 314 29.45 25.14 -28.96
C MET A 314 30.71 24.88 -29.81
N ALA A 315 31.34 23.71 -29.68
CA ALA A 315 32.51 23.33 -30.48
C ALA A 315 32.14 23.03 -31.95
N GLN A 316 30.95 22.50 -32.21
CA GLN A 316 30.43 22.24 -33.57
C GLN A 316 29.95 23.51 -34.29
N ARG A 317 29.60 24.55 -33.54
CA ARG A 317 29.44 25.91 -34.08
C ARG A 317 30.83 26.53 -34.30
N GLY A 318 31.49 26.10 -35.38
CA GLY A 318 32.77 26.66 -35.80
C GLY A 318 32.72 28.19 -36.05
N PRO A 319 33.88 28.85 -36.29
CA PRO A 319 34.05 30.31 -36.23
C PRO A 319 33.29 31.15 -37.28
N ASN A 320 32.44 30.55 -38.12
CA ASN A 320 31.81 31.23 -39.27
C ASN A 320 30.38 31.71 -39.02
N GLY A 321 29.95 31.80 -37.76
CA GLY A 321 28.70 32.46 -37.38
C GLY A 321 28.90 33.96 -37.17
N SER A 322 28.87 34.75 -38.25
CA SER A 322 28.74 36.20 -38.18
C SER A 322 27.38 36.58 -37.60
N SER A 323 27.32 36.80 -36.29
CA SER A 323 26.32 37.66 -35.63
C SER A 323 26.82 38.02 -34.25
N GLY A 324 27.29 39.26 -34.10
CA GLY A 324 27.74 39.79 -32.84
C GLY A 324 26.61 39.83 -31.81
N GLN A 325 26.70 38.95 -30.82
CA GLN A 325 26.20 39.15 -29.46
C GLN A 325 26.97 38.17 -28.59
N GLY A 326 28.00 38.67 -27.90
CA GLY A 326 28.77 37.90 -26.94
C GLY A 326 27.88 37.44 -25.79
N LEU A 327 27.44 36.18 -25.82
CA LEU A 327 26.88 35.52 -24.65
C LEU A 327 28.04 34.97 -23.83
N ILE A 328 28.37 35.66 -22.74
CA ILE A 328 29.33 35.21 -21.75
C ILE A 328 28.70 34.00 -21.03
N ALA A 329 29.28 32.81 -21.21
CA ALA A 329 28.95 31.66 -20.38
C ALA A 329 29.50 31.91 -18.96
N TYR A 330 28.61 32.16 -18.01
CA TYR A 330 28.97 32.26 -16.59
C TYR A 330 29.30 30.86 -16.05
N ILE A 331 30.59 30.60 -15.86
CA ILE A 331 31.10 29.45 -15.10
C ILE A 331 31.29 29.94 -13.66
N PRO A 332 30.58 29.42 -12.65
CA PRO A 332 30.96 29.66 -11.27
C PRO A 332 32.26 28.87 -11.02
N GLY A 333 33.39 29.58 -11.00
CA GLY A 333 34.68 29.02 -10.65
C GLY A 333 34.72 28.69 -9.16
N ASP A 334 35.00 27.42 -8.85
CA ASP A 334 35.54 27.02 -7.56
C ASP A 334 37.01 27.47 -7.55
N GLN A 335 37.34 28.39 -6.64
CA GLN A 335 38.69 28.89 -6.46
C GLN A 335 39.55 27.80 -5.81
N SER A 336 40.21 26.97 -6.61
CA SER A 336 41.56 26.45 -6.31
C SER A 336 42.08 25.52 -7.41
N ARG A 337 42.95 26.05 -8.27
CA ARG A 337 44.21 25.44 -8.77
C ARG A 337 44.66 26.15 -10.05
N GLU A 338 45.85 26.70 -9.98
CA GLU A 338 46.59 27.37 -11.05
C GLU A 338 47.02 26.38 -12.15
N ASP A 339 47.35 26.97 -13.31
CA ASP A 339 48.10 26.44 -14.45
C ASP A 339 47.36 25.73 -15.59
N VAL A 340 46.97 26.51 -16.62
CA VAL A 340 46.90 26.03 -18.02
C VAL A 340 47.52 27.07 -18.95
N GLN A 341 48.62 26.69 -19.62
CA GLN A 341 49.35 27.50 -20.59
C GLN A 341 48.58 27.66 -21.91
N ILE A 342 48.56 28.88 -22.44
CA ILE A 342 48.00 29.23 -23.77
C ILE A 342 49.15 29.21 -24.78
N PHE A 343 49.03 28.43 -25.86
CA PHE A 343 49.89 28.53 -27.05
C PHE A 343 49.16 29.33 -28.13
N GLU A 344 49.72 30.48 -28.53
CA GLU A 344 49.32 31.22 -29.73
C GLU A 344 50.04 30.65 -30.96
N VAL A 345 49.28 30.38 -32.03
CA VAL A 345 49.81 30.09 -33.37
C VAL A 345 49.46 31.27 -34.29
N PRO A 346 50.42 31.91 -34.98
CA PRO A 346 50.14 33.03 -35.87
C PRO A 346 49.66 32.56 -37.26
N PRO A 347 48.86 33.36 -37.99
CA PRO A 347 48.31 32.96 -39.28
C PRO A 347 49.31 33.25 -40.43
N SER A 348 49.52 32.28 -41.31
CA SER A 348 50.17 32.49 -42.61
C SER A 348 49.34 31.95 -43.77
N ASN A 349 48.88 32.90 -44.60
CA ASN A 349 48.67 32.91 -46.05
C ASN A 349 48.24 31.64 -46.79
N PHE A 350 47.12 31.70 -47.52
CA PHE A 350 47.05 31.19 -48.91
C PHE A 350 46.02 31.94 -49.77
N HIS A 351 46.44 32.20 -51.01
CA HIS A 351 45.85 33.05 -52.04
C HIS A 351 44.58 32.50 -52.72
N THR A 352 43.74 33.43 -53.17
CA THR A 352 42.64 33.27 -54.13
C THR A 352 43.11 33.07 -55.58
N THR A 353 42.44 32.20 -56.33
CA THR A 353 42.29 32.34 -57.79
C THR A 353 40.91 31.86 -58.27
N ASN A 354 40.30 32.67 -59.14
CA ASN A 354 39.03 32.47 -59.84
C ASN A 354 39.18 31.50 -61.02
N HIS A 355 38.09 30.80 -61.38
CA HIS A 355 37.81 30.42 -62.77
C HIS A 355 36.29 30.38 -63.05
N THR A 356 35.90 31.06 -64.13
CA THR A 356 34.59 31.18 -64.78
C THR A 356 34.46 30.22 -65.97
N SER A 357 33.23 29.78 -66.30
CA SER A 357 32.68 29.43 -67.65
C SER A 357 31.47 28.50 -67.48
N HIS A 358 30.41 28.42 -68.29
CA HIS A 358 29.79 29.20 -69.38
C HIS A 358 28.33 28.66 -69.50
N THR A 359 27.39 29.51 -69.88
CA THR A 359 26.01 29.23 -70.32
C THR A 359 25.93 28.58 -71.69
N GLU A 360 24.88 27.79 -72.01
CA GLU A 360 23.98 27.99 -73.17
C GLU A 360 22.82 26.96 -73.34
N HIS A 361 21.63 27.53 -73.56
CA HIS A 361 20.47 27.19 -74.42
C HIS A 361 19.54 25.94 -74.31
N ALA A 362 18.26 26.28 -74.54
CA ALA A 362 16.95 25.58 -74.51
C ALA A 362 16.68 24.72 -75.80
N PRO A 363 15.48 24.16 -76.13
CA PRO A 363 14.11 24.61 -75.81
C PRO A 363 13.02 23.54 -75.52
N ALA A 364 11.81 24.06 -75.28
CA ALA A 364 10.56 23.41 -74.91
C ALA A 364 9.77 22.79 -76.09
N GLU A 365 8.92 21.80 -75.80
CA GLU A 365 7.76 21.43 -76.63
C GLU A 365 6.57 20.94 -75.78
N SER A 366 5.37 21.32 -76.23
CA SER A 366 4.05 21.13 -75.63
C SER A 366 3.23 20.10 -76.41
N ILE A 367 2.56 19.14 -75.76
CA ILE A 367 1.42 18.39 -76.36
C ILE A 367 0.34 18.11 -75.31
N GLN A 368 -0.89 18.43 -75.72
CA GLN A 368 -2.18 18.26 -75.05
C GLN A 368 -2.87 16.92 -75.41
N ASP A 369 -3.68 16.42 -74.47
CA ASP A 369 -5.00 15.76 -74.64
C ASP A 369 -5.11 14.26 -75.06
N ARG A 370 -5.53 13.37 -74.15
CA ARG A 370 -6.88 12.72 -74.12
C ARG A 370 -6.97 11.37 -73.38
N ARG A 371 -8.07 11.28 -72.59
CA ARG A 371 -8.96 10.13 -72.29
C ARG A 371 -8.63 9.17 -71.12
N GLY A 372 -9.35 9.39 -70.00
CA GLY A 372 -10.44 8.48 -69.59
C GLY A 372 -10.18 7.51 -68.43
N ALA A 373 -10.41 7.93 -67.18
CA ALA A 373 -10.77 7.06 -66.06
C ALA A 373 -11.64 7.85 -65.04
N PRO A 374 -12.63 7.22 -64.39
CA PRO A 374 -13.76 7.93 -63.80
C PRO A 374 -13.48 8.55 -62.41
N ILE A 375 -13.91 9.81 -62.34
CA ILE A 375 -14.45 10.62 -61.22
C ILE A 375 -14.72 9.82 -59.93
N LEU A 376 -13.93 10.11 -58.88
CA LEU A 376 -14.34 9.99 -57.48
C LEU A 376 -14.78 11.38 -57.03
N GLU A 377 -15.97 11.47 -56.46
CA GLU A 377 -16.62 12.69 -55.97
C GLU A 377 -15.71 13.52 -55.06
N GLU A 378 -15.61 14.82 -55.38
CA GLU A 378 -15.00 15.85 -54.54
C GLU A 378 -15.85 16.08 -53.29
N PHE A 379 -15.27 15.82 -52.12
CA PHE A 379 -15.78 16.32 -50.84
C PHE A 379 -15.33 17.79 -50.65
N PRO A 380 -16.19 18.69 -50.16
CA PRO A 380 -15.90 20.12 -50.01
C PRO A 380 -14.75 20.38 -49.02
N PRO A 381 -13.88 21.37 -49.27
CA PRO A 381 -12.76 21.67 -48.40
C PRO A 381 -13.22 22.63 -47.31
N ASP A 382 -13.68 22.12 -46.17
CA ASP A 382 -13.69 22.83 -44.88
C ASP A 382 -14.31 21.93 -43.80
N GLU A 383 -13.55 20.96 -43.29
CA GLU A 383 -13.69 20.45 -41.90
C GLU A 383 -12.59 19.47 -41.45
N CYS A 384 -11.46 19.38 -42.16
CA CYS A 384 -10.32 18.56 -41.76
C CYS A 384 -9.39 19.32 -40.78
N ARG A 385 -9.92 19.66 -39.59
CA ARG A 385 -9.09 20.02 -38.43
C ARG A 385 -9.79 19.77 -37.09
N ARG A 386 -10.50 18.65 -36.93
CA ARG A 386 -10.88 18.10 -35.62
C ARG A 386 -10.80 16.57 -35.70
N SER A 387 -10.13 15.96 -34.72
CA SER A 387 -9.95 14.51 -34.53
C SER A 387 -8.83 13.82 -35.32
N VAL A 388 -7.56 14.07 -34.97
CA VAL A 388 -6.50 13.04 -34.72
C VAL A 388 -5.39 13.69 -33.89
N ALA A 389 -5.27 13.28 -32.61
CA ALA A 389 -4.07 13.26 -31.76
C ALA A 389 -4.46 13.35 -30.27
N SER A 390 -5.24 12.39 -29.76
CA SER A 390 -5.31 12.18 -28.31
C SER A 390 -4.00 11.53 -27.85
N LYS A 391 -3.01 12.37 -27.52
CA LYS A 391 -1.87 11.99 -26.69
C LYS A 391 -2.39 11.25 -25.44
N PRO A 392 -1.68 10.21 -24.95
CA PRO A 392 -1.97 9.68 -23.62
C PRO A 392 -1.88 10.85 -22.63
N SER A 393 -2.94 11.04 -21.86
CA SER A 393 -3.00 12.01 -20.78
C SER A 393 -1.86 11.73 -19.79
N SER A 394 -0.76 12.45 -19.97
CA SER A 394 0.18 12.77 -18.92
C SER A 394 -0.63 13.28 -17.73
N LEU A 395 -0.39 12.68 -16.56
CA LEU A 395 -0.88 13.19 -15.29
C LEU A 395 -0.71 14.71 -15.27
N SER A 396 -1.80 15.40 -14.93
CA SER A 396 -1.86 16.81 -14.54
C SER A 396 -0.59 17.23 -13.80
N SER A 397 0.27 17.93 -14.54
CA SER A 397 1.48 18.58 -14.09
C SER A 397 1.14 20.01 -13.65
N GLU A 398 0.44 20.16 -12.53
CA GLU A 398 0.17 21.49 -11.97
C GLU A 398 0.55 21.63 -10.48
N ASP A 399 1.30 20.70 -9.88
CA ASP A 399 1.74 20.83 -8.48
C ASP A 399 3.16 20.27 -8.18
N SER A 400 4.12 20.29 -9.12
CA SER A 400 5.43 19.64 -8.90
C SER A 400 6.70 20.41 -9.24
N ASP A 401 6.66 21.72 -9.47
CA ASP A 401 7.87 22.54 -9.65
C ASP A 401 8.39 23.14 -8.32
N SER A 402 8.60 22.28 -7.33
CA SER A 402 9.46 22.61 -6.18
C SER A 402 10.91 22.29 -6.54
N PRO A 403 11.91 23.14 -6.22
CA PRO A 403 13.32 22.85 -6.48
C PRO A 403 13.77 21.48 -5.95
N SER A 404 13.17 21.01 -4.84
CA SER A 404 13.47 19.73 -4.22
C SER A 404 12.99 18.51 -5.02
N SER A 405 11.92 18.64 -5.83
CA SER A 405 11.40 17.54 -6.66
C SER A 405 12.32 17.19 -7.82
N ARG A 406 13.18 18.13 -8.24
CA ARG A 406 14.18 17.94 -9.29
C ARG A 406 15.45 17.24 -8.77
N ILE A 407 15.72 17.30 -7.46
CA ILE A 407 16.98 16.83 -6.85
C ILE A 407 16.86 15.38 -6.33
N LEU A 408 15.70 14.97 -5.81
CA LEU A 408 15.48 13.62 -5.23
C LEU A 408 14.26 12.88 -5.81
N PRO A 409 14.28 12.47 -7.10
CA PRO A 409 13.13 11.90 -7.78
C PRO A 409 12.68 10.53 -7.23
N THR A 410 13.59 9.65 -6.85
CA THR A 410 13.28 8.32 -6.30
C THR A 410 12.65 8.46 -4.92
N VAL A 411 13.27 9.24 -4.03
CA VAL A 411 12.73 9.49 -2.68
C VAL A 411 11.36 10.15 -2.76
N MET A 412 11.19 11.14 -3.64
CA MET A 412 9.89 11.78 -3.84
C MET A 412 8.82 10.79 -4.34
N MET A 413 9.17 9.89 -5.26
CA MET A 413 8.25 8.86 -5.74
C MET A 413 7.85 7.86 -4.65
N ILE A 414 8.80 7.45 -3.79
CA ILE A 414 8.54 6.57 -2.65
C ILE A 414 7.64 7.30 -1.63
N THR A 415 8.02 8.53 -1.26
CA THR A 415 7.25 9.39 -0.36
C THR A 415 5.81 9.54 -0.84
N ARG A 416 5.56 9.80 -2.13
CA ARG A 416 4.18 9.92 -2.65
C ARG A 416 3.36 8.63 -2.60
N ARG A 417 4.03 7.47 -2.51
CA ARG A 417 3.38 6.15 -2.40
C ARG A 417 3.20 5.68 -0.95
N LEU A 418 3.90 6.30 0.01
CA LEU A 418 3.71 6.00 1.43
C LEU A 418 2.28 6.38 1.87
N PRO A 419 1.68 5.59 2.77
CA PRO A 419 0.32 5.83 3.23
C PRO A 419 0.29 6.96 4.28
N TRP A 420 0.60 8.21 3.91
CA TRP A 420 0.66 9.34 4.87
C TRP A 420 -0.62 9.54 5.68
N LYS A 421 -1.78 9.23 5.10
CA LYS A 421 -3.06 9.29 5.81
C LYS A 421 -3.15 8.31 6.98
N LEU A 422 -2.35 7.23 6.96
CA LEU A 422 -2.28 6.25 8.04
C LEU A 422 -1.79 6.87 9.35
N VAL A 423 -0.93 7.89 9.34
CA VAL A 423 -0.37 8.47 10.57
C VAL A 423 -1.46 9.13 11.43
N PRO A 424 -2.13 10.20 10.96
CA PRO A 424 -3.17 10.84 11.76
C PRO A 424 -4.39 9.92 11.96
N PHE A 425 -4.64 8.99 11.02
CA PHE A 425 -5.65 7.95 11.20
C PHE A 425 -5.34 7.06 12.40
N SER A 426 -4.18 6.40 12.41
CA SER A 426 -3.80 5.45 13.46
C SER A 426 -3.78 6.12 14.83
N PHE A 427 -3.10 7.26 14.98
CA PHE A 427 -3.06 7.99 16.26
C PHE A 427 -4.46 8.41 16.71
N GLY A 428 -5.28 8.93 15.79
CA GLY A 428 -6.67 9.27 16.08
C GLY A 428 -7.49 8.07 16.53
N MET A 429 -7.36 6.92 15.87
CA MET A 429 -8.07 5.70 16.26
C MET A 429 -7.60 5.13 17.60
N PHE A 430 -6.31 5.20 17.92
CA PHE A 430 -5.82 4.82 19.25
C PHE A 430 -6.41 5.70 20.36
N MET A 431 -6.41 7.03 20.17
CA MET A 431 -7.02 7.97 21.12
C MET A 431 -8.54 7.76 21.24
N LEU A 432 -9.24 7.47 20.15
CA LEU A 432 -10.67 7.21 20.17
C LEU A 432 -11.02 5.86 20.82
N CYS A 433 -10.20 4.83 20.64
CA CYS A 433 -10.35 3.56 21.36
C CYS A 433 -10.05 3.72 22.86
N GLU A 434 -9.06 4.53 23.22
CA GLU A 434 -8.79 4.89 24.63
C GLU A 434 -9.96 5.67 25.24
N ALA A 435 -10.56 6.59 24.49
CA ALA A 435 -11.77 7.29 24.90
C ALA A 435 -12.94 6.34 25.20
N LEU A 436 -13.14 5.31 24.37
CA LEU A 436 -14.15 4.27 24.61
C LEU A 436 -13.83 3.44 25.86
N SER A 437 -12.53 3.19 26.11
CA SER A 437 -12.05 2.48 27.29
C SER A 437 -12.36 3.26 28.57
N ALA A 438 -11.90 4.51 28.65
CA ALA A 438 -12.11 5.40 29.78
C ALA A 438 -13.59 5.64 30.10
N ASN A 439 -14.47 5.56 29.10
CA ASN A 439 -15.91 5.75 29.25
C ASN A 439 -16.71 4.43 29.44
N GLY A 440 -16.05 3.29 29.65
CA GLY A 440 -16.66 2.03 30.08
C GLY A 440 -17.17 1.09 28.97
N TRP A 441 -17.03 1.45 27.69
CA TRP A 441 -17.45 0.57 26.58
C TRP A 441 -16.57 -0.66 26.44
N VAL A 442 -15.25 -0.49 26.61
CA VAL A 442 -14.29 -1.61 26.54
C VAL A 442 -14.54 -2.58 27.69
N ALA A 443 -14.80 -2.08 28.91
CA ALA A 443 -15.16 -2.91 30.06
C ALA A 443 -16.42 -3.77 29.80
N LEU A 444 -17.46 -3.19 29.20
CA LEU A 444 -18.67 -3.93 28.84
C LEU A 444 -18.39 -5.02 27.80
N LEU A 445 -17.63 -4.68 26.74
CA LEU A 445 -17.22 -5.64 25.73
C LEU A 445 -16.34 -6.75 26.33
N ALA A 446 -15.43 -6.42 27.24
CA ALA A 446 -14.57 -7.38 27.95
C ALA A 446 -15.40 -8.40 28.73
N LYS A 447 -16.41 -7.95 29.48
CA LYS A 447 -17.37 -8.83 30.16
C LYS A 447 -18.11 -9.74 29.16
N VAL A 448 -18.57 -9.21 28.02
CA VAL A 448 -19.28 -9.99 27.00
C VAL A 448 -18.38 -11.07 26.39
N MET A 449 -17.15 -10.71 26.01
CA MET A 449 -16.18 -11.65 25.45
C MET A 449 -15.81 -12.73 26.46
N ALA A 450 -15.50 -12.34 27.69
CA ALA A 450 -15.11 -13.26 28.76
C ALA A 450 -16.22 -14.24 29.15
N ARG A 451 -17.50 -13.86 29.04
CA ARG A 451 -18.64 -14.77 29.27
C ARG A 451 -18.70 -15.93 28.29
N THR A 452 -18.05 -15.85 27.13
CA THR A 452 -17.99 -17.01 26.22
C THR A 452 -17.06 -18.10 26.73
N SER A 453 -16.20 -17.81 27.70
CA SER A 453 -15.23 -18.73 28.29
C SER A 453 -15.81 -19.69 29.34
N VAL A 454 -17.13 -19.95 29.32
CA VAL A 454 -17.79 -20.84 30.29
C VAL A 454 -17.11 -22.20 30.34
N GLY A 455 -16.76 -22.67 31.53
CA GLY A 455 -16.11 -23.96 31.74
C GLY A 455 -14.69 -24.08 31.18
N GLY A 456 -14.05 -22.97 30.79
CA GLY A 456 -12.65 -22.98 30.34
C GLY A 456 -12.43 -23.53 28.92
N HIS A 457 -13.50 -23.66 28.12
CA HIS A 457 -13.44 -24.21 26.78
C HIS A 457 -12.92 -23.21 25.74
N MET A 458 -11.99 -23.66 24.90
CA MET A 458 -11.35 -22.82 23.85
C MET A 458 -12.28 -22.50 22.68
N LEU A 459 -13.13 -23.46 22.30
CA LEU A 459 -13.96 -23.35 21.10
C LEU A 459 -14.88 -22.12 21.11
N PRO A 460 -15.67 -21.84 22.17
CA PRO A 460 -16.59 -20.71 22.14
C PRO A 460 -15.88 -19.36 22.04
N ILE A 461 -14.80 -19.14 22.79
CA ILE A 461 -14.06 -17.87 22.75
C ILE A 461 -13.39 -17.65 21.39
N VAL A 462 -12.73 -18.67 20.83
CA VAL A 462 -12.06 -18.56 19.52
C VAL A 462 -13.10 -18.34 18.41
N PHE A 463 -14.16 -19.14 18.39
CA PHE A 463 -15.18 -19.04 17.35
C PHE A 463 -15.95 -17.71 17.41
N PHE A 464 -16.41 -17.34 18.61
CA PHE A 464 -17.14 -16.08 18.80
C PHE A 464 -16.26 -14.88 18.43
N THR A 465 -15.00 -14.86 18.89
CA THR A 465 -14.07 -13.78 18.56
C THR A 465 -13.82 -13.68 17.07
N GLY A 466 -13.52 -14.79 16.39
CA GLY A 466 -13.28 -14.78 14.96
C GLY A 466 -14.48 -14.27 14.16
N VAL A 467 -15.70 -14.68 14.52
CA VAL A 467 -16.93 -14.22 13.85
C VAL A 467 -17.22 -12.75 14.13
N ILE A 468 -17.21 -12.31 15.39
CA ILE A 468 -17.59 -10.94 15.74
C ILE A 468 -16.59 -9.92 15.17
N THR A 469 -15.30 -10.26 15.17
CA THR A 469 -14.24 -9.38 14.64
C THR A 469 -14.27 -9.33 13.12
N THR A 470 -14.59 -10.45 12.43
CA THR A 470 -14.85 -10.48 10.98
C THR A 470 -16.00 -9.52 10.60
N LEU A 471 -17.09 -9.53 11.37
CA LEU A 471 -18.23 -8.65 11.12
C LEU A 471 -17.89 -7.19 11.46
N ALA A 472 -17.29 -6.94 12.63
CA ALA A 472 -16.89 -5.60 13.07
C ALA A 472 -15.91 -4.94 12.10
N CYS A 473 -15.00 -5.71 11.50
CA CYS A 473 -14.08 -5.26 10.45
C CYS A 473 -14.80 -4.56 9.29
N ASN A 474 -16.00 -5.02 8.91
CA ASN A 474 -16.80 -4.44 7.83
C ASN A 474 -17.63 -3.22 8.25
N ILE A 475 -17.73 -2.96 9.54
CA ILE A 475 -18.41 -1.78 10.10
C ILE A 475 -17.41 -0.64 10.29
N MET A 476 -16.22 -0.96 10.79
CA MET A 476 -15.26 0.06 11.22
C MET A 476 -13.88 0.02 10.57
N ASN A 477 -13.62 -0.89 9.62
CA ASN A 477 -12.29 -1.18 9.07
C ASN A 477 -11.43 -2.03 10.02
N ASN A 478 -10.43 -2.71 9.48
CA ASN A 478 -9.63 -3.72 10.18
C ASN A 478 -8.75 -3.14 11.29
N LEU A 479 -8.12 -1.97 11.07
CA LEU A 479 -7.20 -1.36 12.05
C LEU A 479 -7.89 -0.93 13.34
N PRO A 480 -8.93 -0.06 13.32
CA PRO A 480 -9.58 0.35 14.56
C PRO A 480 -10.34 -0.80 15.25
N MET A 481 -10.84 -1.77 14.49
CA MET A 481 -11.40 -3.00 15.05
C MET A 481 -10.33 -3.76 15.84
N ALA A 482 -9.14 -3.96 15.25
CA ALA A 482 -8.03 -4.64 15.92
C ALA A 482 -7.57 -3.91 17.19
N ILE A 483 -7.44 -2.58 17.14
CA ILE A 483 -7.09 -1.75 18.30
C ILE A 483 -8.14 -1.92 19.41
N LEU A 484 -9.43 -1.79 19.08
CA LEU A 484 -10.52 -1.89 20.04
C LEU A 484 -10.55 -3.26 20.72
N PHE A 485 -10.50 -4.34 19.94
CA PHE A 485 -10.58 -5.70 20.50
C PHE A 485 -9.31 -6.11 21.23
N ALA A 486 -8.12 -5.64 20.83
CA ALA A 486 -6.90 -5.85 21.61
C ALA A 486 -7.06 -5.28 23.03
N ARG A 487 -7.58 -4.03 23.12
CA ARG A 487 -7.89 -3.40 24.42
C ARG A 487 -8.93 -4.15 25.23
N VAL A 488 -9.94 -4.74 24.57
CA VAL A 488 -10.95 -5.57 25.24
C VAL A 488 -10.34 -6.76 25.97
N PHE A 489 -9.33 -7.40 25.40
CA PHE A 489 -8.68 -8.54 26.03
C PHE A 489 -7.58 -8.17 27.03
N GLU A 490 -6.93 -7.02 26.86
CA GLU A 490 -6.02 -6.43 27.87
C GLU A 490 -6.80 -5.93 29.10
N HIS A 491 -8.09 -5.64 28.96
CA HIS A 491 -8.88 -5.02 30.03
C HIS A 491 -9.03 -5.94 31.26
N PRO A 492 -8.82 -5.45 32.50
CA PRO A 492 -8.89 -6.25 33.72
C PRO A 492 -10.23 -7.00 33.92
N GLU A 493 -11.34 -6.40 33.49
CA GLU A 493 -12.67 -7.01 33.52
C GLU A 493 -12.78 -8.29 32.70
N PHE A 494 -11.96 -8.47 31.65
CA PHE A 494 -11.92 -9.72 30.91
C PHE A 494 -11.45 -10.85 31.83
N GLU A 495 -10.36 -10.63 32.55
CA GLU A 495 -9.79 -11.61 33.47
C GLU A 495 -10.72 -11.91 34.64
N ALA A 496 -11.22 -10.86 35.31
CA ALA A 496 -12.14 -11.01 36.43
C ALA A 496 -13.41 -11.79 36.03
N THR A 497 -13.99 -11.48 34.86
CA THR A 497 -15.18 -12.17 34.37
C THR A 497 -14.85 -13.60 33.94
N ALA A 498 -13.74 -13.83 33.24
CA ALA A 498 -13.34 -15.15 32.78
C ALA A 498 -13.11 -16.10 33.96
N GLN A 499 -12.39 -15.65 35.00
CA GLN A 499 -12.21 -16.41 36.24
C GLN A 499 -13.55 -16.78 36.89
N SER A 500 -14.52 -15.85 36.90
CA SER A 500 -15.85 -16.10 37.49
C SER A 500 -16.68 -17.16 36.74
N VAL A 501 -16.57 -17.25 35.41
CA VAL A 501 -17.38 -18.18 34.59
C VAL A 501 -16.74 -19.54 34.34
N ILE A 502 -15.44 -19.68 34.60
CA ILE A 502 -14.73 -20.96 34.57
C ILE A 502 -15.13 -21.80 35.80
N GLY A 503 -15.31 -21.17 36.96
CA GLY A 503 -15.76 -21.82 38.19
C GLY A 503 -14.63 -22.40 39.06
N GLY A 504 -14.98 -22.79 40.28
CA GLY A 504 -14.06 -23.17 41.36
C GLY A 504 -13.08 -24.31 41.01
N GLY A 505 -11.82 -23.94 40.89
CA GLY A 505 -10.65 -24.82 40.77
C GLY A 505 -9.44 -24.14 41.42
N ASP A 506 -8.27 -24.77 41.32
CA ASP A 506 -7.02 -24.15 41.78
C ASP A 506 -6.81 -22.79 41.09
N VAL A 507 -6.40 -21.79 41.87
CA VAL A 507 -6.22 -20.40 41.42
C VAL A 507 -5.15 -20.34 40.34
N ALA A 508 -4.06 -21.09 40.50
CA ALA A 508 -2.98 -21.13 39.51
C ALA A 508 -3.44 -21.79 38.20
N ALA A 509 -4.14 -22.92 38.27
CA ALA A 509 -4.70 -23.59 37.10
C ALA A 509 -5.74 -22.72 36.36
N THR A 510 -6.54 -21.96 37.11
CA THR A 510 -7.54 -21.04 36.55
C THR A 510 -6.87 -19.88 35.81
N ALA A 511 -5.83 -19.28 36.39
CA ALA A 511 -5.06 -18.20 35.76
C ALA A 511 -4.43 -18.66 34.44
N THR A 512 -3.79 -19.83 34.41
CA THR A 512 -3.21 -20.43 33.19
C THR A 512 -4.29 -20.69 32.12
N THR A 513 -5.48 -21.12 32.55
CA THR A 513 -6.60 -21.35 31.64
C THR A 513 -7.11 -20.04 31.03
N VAL A 514 -7.28 -18.99 31.84
CA VAL A 514 -7.70 -17.66 31.38
C VAL A 514 -6.69 -17.10 30.39
N ASP A 515 -5.40 -17.22 30.67
CA ASP A 515 -4.32 -16.78 29.79
C ASP A 515 -4.34 -17.53 28.44
N ALA A 516 -4.55 -18.85 28.46
CA ALA A 516 -4.74 -19.64 27.24
C ALA A 516 -5.97 -19.17 26.42
N LEU A 517 -7.10 -18.91 27.09
CA LEU A 517 -8.32 -18.42 26.43
C LEU A 517 -8.12 -17.02 25.83
N ARG A 518 -7.40 -16.15 26.56
CA ARG A 518 -7.03 -14.80 26.10
C ARG A 518 -6.16 -14.88 24.84
N ARG A 519 -5.16 -15.76 24.82
CA ARG A 519 -4.34 -16.05 23.63
C ARG A 519 -5.16 -16.61 22.46
N GLY A 520 -6.08 -17.52 22.74
CA GLY A 520 -6.99 -18.07 21.71
C GLY A 520 -7.85 -16.99 21.07
N GLY A 521 -8.48 -16.13 21.88
CA GLY A 521 -9.25 -14.98 21.40
C GLY A 521 -8.40 -14.01 20.58
N MET A 522 -7.16 -13.76 20.98
CA MET A 522 -6.24 -12.89 20.27
C MET A 522 -5.85 -13.42 18.87
N PHE A 523 -5.48 -14.69 18.73
CA PHE A 523 -5.21 -15.25 17.40
C PHE A 523 -6.48 -15.30 16.54
N ALA A 524 -7.64 -15.54 17.16
CA ALA A 524 -8.93 -15.43 16.47
C ALA A 524 -9.23 -14.00 16.01
N LEU A 525 -8.82 -12.98 16.76
CA LEU A 525 -8.91 -11.58 16.38
C LEU A 525 -8.03 -11.27 15.15
N ILE A 526 -6.81 -11.82 15.07
CA ILE A 526 -5.96 -11.71 13.88
C ILE A 526 -6.62 -12.38 12.66
N VAL A 527 -7.20 -13.57 12.86
CA VAL A 527 -7.95 -14.28 11.81
C VAL A 527 -9.11 -13.41 11.32
N GLY A 528 -9.93 -12.87 12.23
CA GLY A 528 -11.09 -12.07 11.88
C GLY A 528 -10.74 -10.69 11.29
N SER A 529 -9.65 -10.05 11.71
CA SER A 529 -9.21 -8.77 11.14
C SER A 529 -8.80 -8.89 9.67
N ASN A 530 -8.13 -9.98 9.32
CA ASN A 530 -7.65 -10.24 7.97
C ASN A 530 -8.74 -10.84 7.06
N LEU A 531 -9.50 -11.84 7.54
CA LEU A 531 -10.60 -12.44 6.77
C LEU A 531 -11.81 -11.50 6.65
N GLY A 532 -12.06 -10.65 7.64
CA GLY A 532 -13.11 -9.62 7.59
C GLY A 532 -12.96 -8.70 6.39
N ALA A 533 -11.73 -8.33 6.04
CA ALA A 533 -11.42 -7.51 4.88
C ALA A 533 -11.80 -8.16 3.54
N ASN A 534 -12.03 -9.48 3.52
CA ASN A 534 -12.46 -10.18 2.32
C ASN A 534 -13.96 -10.13 2.07
N LEU A 535 -14.81 -9.82 3.05
CA LEU A 535 -16.26 -9.68 2.83
C LEU A 535 -16.58 -8.41 2.02
N THR A 536 -15.95 -7.29 2.37
CA THR A 536 -16.06 -6.02 1.66
C THR A 536 -14.70 -5.36 1.56
N PHE A 537 -14.38 -4.73 0.43
CA PHE A 537 -13.16 -3.93 0.30
C PHE A 537 -13.11 -2.69 1.22
N ILE A 538 -14.23 -2.32 1.88
CA ILE A 538 -14.23 -1.30 2.93
C ILE A 538 -13.59 -1.82 4.23
N GLY A 539 -13.58 -3.14 4.41
CA GLY A 539 -13.06 -3.79 5.63
C GLY A 539 -11.56 -3.60 5.85
N SER A 540 -10.78 -3.14 4.86
CA SER A 540 -9.37 -2.79 5.07
C SER A 540 -9.00 -1.47 4.42
N LEU A 541 -7.99 -0.79 4.97
CA LEU A 541 -7.37 0.37 4.33
C LEU A 541 -6.82 0.00 2.94
N ALA A 542 -6.16 -1.17 2.82
CA ALA A 542 -5.71 -1.73 1.56
C ALA A 542 -6.84 -1.82 0.52
N GLY A 543 -8.03 -2.24 0.95
CA GLY A 543 -9.22 -2.34 0.10
C GLY A 543 -9.78 -0.99 -0.34
N LEU A 544 -9.70 0.05 0.49
CA LEU A 544 -10.03 1.42 0.09
C LEU A 544 -9.04 1.95 -0.96
N MET A 545 -7.73 1.69 -0.77
CA MET A 545 -6.70 2.05 -1.74
C MET A 545 -6.85 1.28 -3.06
N TRP A 546 -7.21 0.00 -2.98
CA TRP A 546 -7.51 -0.84 -4.14
C TRP A 546 -8.70 -0.31 -4.94
N ALA A 547 -9.79 0.04 -4.27
CA ALA A 547 -10.98 0.60 -4.93
C ALA A 547 -10.68 1.96 -5.59
N ASP A 548 -9.90 2.82 -4.95
CA ASP A 548 -9.47 4.10 -5.53
C ASP A 548 -8.55 3.89 -6.75
N LEU A 549 -7.62 2.94 -6.68
CA LEU A 549 -6.76 2.56 -7.79
C LEU A 549 -7.55 2.05 -9.00
N LEU A 550 -8.53 1.18 -8.76
CA LEU A 550 -9.41 0.66 -9.80
C LEU A 550 -10.25 1.78 -10.44
N ARG A 551 -10.80 2.70 -9.62
CA ARG A 551 -11.54 3.87 -10.12
C ARG A 551 -10.69 4.77 -11.02
N LYS A 552 -9.42 4.99 -10.67
CA LYS A 552 -8.46 5.75 -11.49
C LYS A 552 -8.13 5.09 -12.83
N ARG A 553 -8.47 3.82 -13.01
CA ARG A 553 -8.30 3.07 -14.27
C ARG A 553 -9.64 2.73 -14.93
N ASP A 554 -10.69 3.47 -14.59
CA ASP A 554 -12.04 3.28 -15.12
C ASP A 554 -12.59 1.86 -14.89
N VAL A 555 -12.10 1.16 -13.86
CA VAL A 555 -12.56 -0.16 -13.44
C VAL A 555 -13.52 -0.01 -12.28
N VAL A 556 -14.81 -0.20 -12.54
CA VAL A 556 -15.83 -0.12 -11.49
C VAL A 556 -16.18 -1.52 -10.99
N ILE A 557 -15.76 -1.84 -9.78
CA ILE A 557 -16.23 -3.03 -9.04
C ILE A 557 -17.26 -2.58 -8.01
N SER A 558 -18.52 -2.96 -8.21
CA SER A 558 -19.59 -2.68 -7.24
C SER A 558 -19.37 -3.46 -5.94
N GLN A 559 -19.50 -2.76 -4.80
CA GLN A 559 -19.44 -3.35 -3.45
C GLN A 559 -20.41 -4.52 -3.29
N THR A 560 -21.62 -4.39 -3.85
CA THR A 560 -22.65 -5.42 -3.76
C THR A 560 -22.25 -6.69 -4.51
N ASN A 561 -21.67 -6.54 -5.71
CA ASN A 561 -21.21 -7.68 -6.50
C ASN A 561 -19.99 -8.36 -5.88
N PHE A 562 -19.11 -7.56 -5.25
CA PHE A 562 -18.01 -8.06 -4.45
C PHE A 562 -18.52 -8.90 -3.27
N LEU A 563 -19.42 -8.33 -2.45
CA LEU A 563 -19.99 -9.00 -1.29
C LEU A 563 -20.73 -10.29 -1.66
N LYS A 564 -21.52 -10.30 -2.74
CA LYS A 564 -22.26 -11.50 -3.20
C LYS A 564 -21.34 -12.70 -3.46
N LYS A 565 -20.12 -12.47 -3.94
CA LYS A 565 -19.14 -13.52 -4.18
C LYS A 565 -18.40 -13.88 -2.90
N CYS A 566 -17.97 -12.88 -2.15
CA CYS A 566 -17.17 -13.10 -0.95
C CYS A 566 -17.96 -13.69 0.22
N VAL A 567 -19.28 -13.45 0.32
CA VAL A 567 -20.12 -14.08 1.34
C VAL A 567 -20.21 -15.61 1.17
N LEU A 568 -19.95 -16.12 -0.04
CA LEU A 568 -19.86 -17.56 -0.29
C LEU A 568 -18.48 -18.13 0.08
N ILE A 569 -17.43 -17.30 0.04
CA ILE A 569 -16.03 -17.73 0.22
C ILE A 569 -15.60 -17.55 1.68
N THR A 570 -15.70 -16.32 2.20
CA THR A 570 -15.11 -15.94 3.49
C THR A 570 -15.62 -16.73 4.68
N PRO A 571 -16.94 -17.04 4.83
CA PRO A 571 -17.41 -17.83 5.97
C PRO A 571 -16.82 -19.24 5.99
N VAL A 572 -16.67 -19.89 4.83
CA VAL A 572 -16.09 -21.24 4.74
C VAL A 572 -14.61 -21.21 5.10
N VAL A 573 -13.88 -20.21 4.59
CA VAL A 573 -12.48 -20.00 4.96
C VAL A 573 -12.37 -19.76 6.47
N LEU A 574 -13.16 -18.82 7.02
CA LEU A 574 -13.16 -18.47 8.44
C LEU A 574 -13.40 -19.68 9.34
N VAL A 575 -14.43 -20.47 9.08
CA VAL A 575 -14.72 -21.68 9.87
C VAL A 575 -13.54 -22.66 9.81
N GLY A 576 -12.98 -22.89 8.62
CA GLY A 576 -11.81 -23.75 8.46
C GLY A 576 -10.58 -23.23 9.21
N THR A 577 -10.29 -21.93 9.11
CA THR A 577 -9.17 -21.29 9.82
C THR A 577 -9.30 -21.40 11.32
N LEU A 578 -10.49 -21.07 11.86
CA LEU A 578 -10.75 -21.12 13.30
C LEU A 578 -10.71 -22.56 13.82
N ALA A 579 -11.18 -23.53 13.04
CA ALA A 579 -11.08 -24.95 13.41
C ALA A 579 -9.63 -25.41 13.53
N VAL A 580 -8.75 -25.00 12.60
CA VAL A 580 -7.31 -25.30 12.68
C VAL A 580 -6.69 -24.65 13.90
N LEU A 581 -6.99 -23.36 14.15
CA LEU A 581 -6.48 -22.66 15.32
C LEU A 581 -6.91 -23.33 16.63
N ILE A 582 -8.18 -23.75 16.74
CA ILE A 582 -8.67 -24.51 17.91
C ILE A 582 -7.92 -25.84 18.03
N ALA A 583 -7.72 -26.55 16.92
CA ALA A 583 -6.97 -27.81 16.93
C ALA A 583 -5.52 -27.61 17.41
N GLU A 584 -4.84 -26.54 16.99
CA GLU A 584 -3.50 -26.21 17.50
C GLU A 584 -3.50 -25.99 19.01
N PHE A 585 -4.46 -25.24 19.55
CA PHE A 585 -4.58 -25.04 21.00
C PHE A 585 -4.88 -26.34 21.76
N VAL A 586 -5.67 -27.24 21.19
CA VAL A 586 -5.96 -28.55 21.78
C VAL A 586 -4.72 -29.44 21.77
N VAL A 587 -3.96 -29.47 20.67
CA VAL A 587 -2.75 -30.28 20.53
C VAL A 587 -1.63 -29.75 21.44
N GLN A 588 -1.43 -28.43 21.50
CA GLN A 588 -0.38 -27.84 22.33
C GLN A 588 -0.68 -27.92 23.83
N ARG A 589 -1.94 -28.08 24.24
CA ARG A 589 -2.31 -28.41 25.64
C ARG A 589 -1.86 -29.81 26.09
N TYR A 590 -1.36 -30.67 25.20
CA TYR A 590 -0.66 -31.92 25.59
C TYR A 590 0.84 -31.73 25.91
N TYR A 591 1.36 -30.50 25.78
CA TYR A 591 2.76 -30.16 26.06
C TYR A 591 2.95 -29.16 27.23
N VAL A 592 1.91 -28.87 28.02
CA VAL A 592 2.00 -28.03 29.23
C VAL A 592 1.83 -28.85 30.49
#